data_AF-X1EK84-F1
#
_entry.id   AF-X1EK84-F1
#
_cell.length_a   1.000
_cell.length_b   1.000
_cell.length_c   1.000
_cell.angle_alpha   90.00
_cell.angle_beta   90.00
_cell.angle_gamma   90.00
#
_symmetry.space_group_name_H-M   'P 1'
#
loop_
_entity.id
_entity.type
_entity.pdbx_description
1 polymer ?
#
loop_
_entity_poly.entity_id
_entity_poly.type
_entity_poly.pdbx_seq_one_letter_code
_entity_poly.pdbx_strand_id
1 'polypeptide(L)' 'MSSKQLGILGEQIAENYLKNKGYQILDKNYSFRISGNPQKGEIDIVAKKSDIISFIEVKTLRNPDS' A
#
# COMPACT_ATOMS: atom_id res chain seq x y z
N MET A 1 10.48 10.72 -14.31
CA MET A 1 9.34 10.48 -13.41
C MET A 1 9.58 11.18 -12.08
N SER A 2 8.57 11.87 -11.54
CA SER A 2 8.62 12.40 -10.18
C SER A 2 8.59 11.28 -9.14
N SER A 3 9.03 11.55 -7.91
CA SER A 3 8.96 10.57 -6.80
C SER A 3 7.53 10.12 -6.54
N LYS A 4 6.55 11.01 -6.71
CA LYS A 4 5.12 10.69 -6.61
C LYS A 4 4.66 9.73 -7.70
N GLN A 5 5.03 9.97 -8.95
CA GLN A 5 4.70 9.07 -10.06
C GLN A 5 5.32 7.68 -9.86
N LEU A 6 6.53 7.64 -9.30
CA LEU A 6 7.20 6.39 -8.98
C LEU A 6 6.51 5.62 -7.85
N GLY A 7 6.06 6.31 -6.80
CA GLY A 7 5.27 5.72 -5.71
C GLY A 7 3.97 5.10 -6.22
N ILE A 8 3.21 5.85 -7.03
CA ILE A 8 1.97 5.37 -7.65
C ILE A 8 2.22 4.12 -8.51
N LEU A 9 3.31 4.10 -9.28
CA LEU A 9 3.68 2.93 -10.07
C LEU A 9 4.02 1.73 -9.16
N GLY A 10 4.74 1.95 -8.07
CA GLY A 10 5.05 0.92 -7.07
C GLY A 10 3.78 0.32 -6.45
N GLU A 11 2.83 1.16 -6.05
CA GLU A 11 1.53 0.73 -5.51
C GLU A 11 0.75 -0.12 -6.53
N GLN A 12 0.72 0.31 -7.80
CA GLN A 12 0.07 -0.45 -8.87
C GLN A 12 0.71 -1.83 -9.08
N ILE A 13 2.05 -1.90 -9.06
CA ILE A 13 2.78 -3.18 -9.19
C ILE A 13 2.48 -4.08 -8.01
N ALA A 14 2.50 -3.55 -6.78
CA ALA A 14 2.19 -4.29 -5.57
C ALA A 14 0.76 -4.82 -5.56
N GLU A 15 -0.22 -4.00 -5.96
CA GLU A 15 -1.62 -4.39 -6.09
C GLU A 15 -1.78 -5.59 -7.04
N ASN A 16 -1.19 -5.50 -8.24
CA ASN A 16 -1.26 -6.56 -9.24
C ASN A 16 -0.58 -7.84 -8.76
N TYR A 17 0.57 -7.73 -8.11
CA TYR A 17 1.25 -8.87 -7.50
C TYR A 17 0.36 -9.57 -6.46
N LEU A 18 -0.26 -8.81 -5.56
CA LEU A 18 -1.15 -9.34 -4.52
C LEU A 18 -2.37 -10.04 -5.12
N LYS A 19 -3.03 -9.41 -6.10
CA LYS A 19 -4.15 -10.02 -6.85
C LYS A 19 -3.74 -11.35 -7.48
N ASN A 20 -2.59 -11.39 -8.16
CA ASN A 20 -2.06 -12.61 -8.77
C ASN A 20 -1.69 -13.70 -7.73
N LYS A 21 -1.42 -13.32 -6.48
CA LYS A 21 -1.21 -14.24 -5.36
C LYS A 21 -2.50 -14.66 -4.65
N GLY A 22 -3.66 -14.27 -5.16
CA GLY A 22 -4.98 -14.62 -4.62
C GLY A 22 -5.42 -13.78 -3.44
N TYR A 23 -4.86 -12.58 -3.27
CA TYR A 23 -5.38 -11.61 -2.31
C TYR A 23 -6.56 -10.84 -2.93
N GLN A 24 -7.59 -10.62 -2.12
CA GLN A 24 -8.62 -9.62 -2.37
C GLN A 24 -8.12 -8.26 -1.87
N ILE A 25 -8.07 -7.26 -2.74
CA ILE A 25 -7.81 -5.89 -2.34
C ILE A 25 -9.08 -5.33 -1.70
N LEU A 26 -8.99 -4.92 -0.44
CA LEU A 26 -10.10 -4.32 0.31
C LEU A 26 -10.14 -2.81 0.15
N ASP A 27 -8.98 -2.15 0.20
CA ASP A 27 -8.85 -0.71 0.01
C ASP A 27 -7.44 -0.33 -0.45
N LYS A 28 -7.28 0.88 -0.99
CA LYS A 28 -5.99 1.47 -1.40
C LYS A 28 -5.96 2.94 -1.01
N ASN A 29 -4.77 3.46 -0.68
CA ASN A 29 -4.60 4.84 -0.22
C ASN A 29 -5.57 5.16 0.94
N TYR A 30 -5.75 4.20 1.84
CA TYR A 30 -6.71 4.28 2.92
C TYR A 30 -6.26 5.33 3.93
N SER A 31 -7.13 6.29 4.22
CA SER A 31 -6.84 7.42 5.09
C SER A 31 -7.77 7.40 6.28
N PHE A 32 -7.23 7.45 7.50
CA PHE A 32 -8.01 7.41 8.72
C PHE A 32 -7.53 8.43 9.76
N ARG A 33 -8.39 8.70 10.75
CA ARG A 33 -8.10 9.56 11.90
C ARG A 33 -8.28 8.76 13.17
N ILE A 34 -7.39 8.97 14.13
CA ILE A 34 -7.52 8.41 15.47
C ILE A 34 -8.12 9.50 16.36
N SER A 35 -9.22 9.19 17.06
CA SER A 35 -9.84 10.15 17.97
C SER A 35 -8.84 10.59 19.03
N GLY A 36 -8.75 11.90 19.27
CA GLY A 36 -7.75 12.50 20.16
C GLY A 36 -6.34 12.66 19.56
N ASN A 37 -6.10 12.19 18.32
CA ASN A 37 -4.86 12.45 17.59
C ASN A 37 -5.13 13.41 16.41
N PRO A 38 -4.45 14.56 16.33
CA PRO A 38 -4.63 15.49 15.21
C PRO A 38 -4.06 14.96 13.89
N GLN A 39 -3.12 14.01 13.93
CA GLN A 39 -2.49 13.45 12.74
C GLN A 39 -3.43 12.48 12.01
N LYS A 40 -3.38 12.53 10.69
CA LYS A 40 -4.05 11.58 9.80
C LYS A 40 -3.08 10.44 9.51
N GLY A 41 -3.55 9.21 9.66
CA GLY A 41 -2.83 8.01 9.25
C GLY A 41 -3.19 7.60 7.84
N GLU A 42 -2.27 6.91 7.17
CA GLU A 42 -2.48 6.34 5.85
C GLU A 42 -1.97 4.89 5.78
N ILE A 43 -2.57 4.10 4.88
CA ILE A 43 -2.17 2.74 4.55
C ILE A 43 -2.27 2.61 3.03
N ASP A 44 -1.17 2.26 2.38
CA ASP A 44 -1.13 2.18 0.92
C ASP A 44 -2.09 1.12 0.37
N ILE A 45 -2.06 -0.10 0.93
CA ILE A 45 -2.94 -1.21 0.51
C ILE A 45 -3.47 -1.97 1.72
N VAL A 46 -4.78 -2.21 1.74
CA VAL A 46 -5.42 -3.16 2.65
C VAL A 46 -5.86 -4.37 1.83
N ALA A 47 -5.37 -5.56 2.16
CA ALA A 47 -5.66 -6.77 1.41
C ALA A 47 -6.05 -7.94 2.33
N LYS A 48 -6.87 -8.85 1.82
CA LYS A 48 -7.33 -10.05 2.52
C LYS A 48 -6.96 -11.31 1.75
N LYS A 49 -6.47 -12.33 2.45
CA LYS A 49 -6.33 -13.68 1.91
C LYS A 49 -6.75 -14.69 2.98
N SER A 50 -7.75 -15.51 2.65
CA SER A 50 -8.44 -16.35 3.63
C SER A 50 -8.91 -15.49 4.82
N ASP A 51 -8.55 -15.82 6.06
CA ASP A 51 -8.99 -15.09 7.26
C ASP A 51 -7.98 -14.02 7.73
N ILE A 52 -6.95 -13.74 6.92
CA ILE A 52 -5.91 -12.78 7.26
C ILE A 52 -6.15 -11.47 6.52
N ILE A 53 -6.20 -10.37 7.28
CA ILE A 53 -6.15 -9.01 6.75
C ILE A 53 -4.73 -8.48 6.93
N SER A 54 -4.15 -7.99 5.83
CA SER A 54 -2.80 -7.42 5.77
C SER A 54 -2.88 -5.94 5.45
N PHE A 55 -2.20 -5.12 6.27
CA PHE A 55 -1.96 -3.71 6.04
C PHE A 55 -0.55 -3.57 5.46
N ILE A 56 -0.44 -3.01 4.26
CA ILE A 56 0.79 -3.10 3.45
C ILE A 56 1.24 -1.68 3.11
N GLU A 57 2.50 -1.40 3.44
CA GLU A 57 3.23 -0.19 3.07
C GLU A 57 4.14 -0.50 1.86
N VAL A 58 4.10 0.33 0.81
CA VAL A 58 4.81 0.11 -0.44
C VAL A 58 5.98 1.07 -0.56
N LYS A 59 7.20 0.54 -0.61
CA LYS A 59 8.42 1.33 -0.80
C LYS A 59 9.05 1.05 -2.15
N THR A 60 9.15 2.08 -2.98
CA THR A 60 9.87 1.98 -4.27
C THR A 60 11.31 2.42 -4.10
N LEU A 61 12.26 1.52 -4.37
CA LEU A 61 13.70 1.78 -4.31
C LEU A 61 14.24 2.15 -5.70
N ARG A 62 15.14 3.14 -5.78
CA ARG A 62 15.80 3.55 -7.04
C ARG A 62 17.14 2.87 -7.29
N ASN A 63 17.71 2.20 -6.27
CA ASN A 63 18.87 1.31 -6.35
C ASN A 63 18.83 0.39 -5.12
N PRO A 64 18.96 -0.93 -5.27
CA PRO A 64 19.09 -1.84 -4.12
C PRO A 64 20.43 -1.68 -3.40
N ASP A 65 21.45 -1.18 -4.11
CA ASP A 65 22.82 -1.02 -3.62
C ASP A 65 23.26 0.45 -3.75
N SER A 66 23.30 1.18 -2.64
CA SER A 66 23.96 2.49 -2.48
C SER A 66 24.42 2.63 -1.03
#